data_AF-A0A1C7EBU1-F1
#
_entry.id   AF-A0A1C7EBU1-F1
#
_cell.length_a   1.000
_cell.length_b   1.000
_cell.length_c   1.000
_cell.angle_alpha   90.00
_cell.angle_beta   90.00
_cell.angle_gamma   90.00
#
_symmetry.space_group_name_H-M   'P 1'
#
loop_
_entity.id
_entity.type
_entity.pdbx_description
1 polymer ?
#
loop_
_entity_poly.entity_id
_entity_poly.type
_entity_poly.pdbx_seq_one_letter_code
_entity_poly.pdbx_strand_id
1 'polypeptide(L)'
;MNELQDKEQVLMAYYVQYYKGASLDDIQELNRRLSEGIGEEKYKEAMDELKEQGLIHGLETVEERNQDGVDSPMATNEGMLYINDVLNLQSDAVEDHQLDYLAKHLETSHLELTLEPVKSYIESVVKEQADEKPNDNTP
;
A
#
# COMPACT_ATOMS: atom_id res chain seq x y z
N MET A 1 -11.45 7.72 18.00
CA MET A 1 -10.47 7.11 17.08
C MET A 1 -10.79 7.62 15.69
N ASN A 2 -9.79 7.97 14.90
CA ASN A 2 -10.01 8.26 13.49
C ASN A 2 -9.92 6.90 12.77
N GLU A 3 -11.07 6.35 12.39
CA GLU A 3 -11.13 5.11 11.64
C GLU A 3 -10.86 5.42 10.16
N LEU A 4 -9.93 4.69 9.55
CA LEU A 4 -9.67 4.78 8.12
C LEU A 4 -10.79 4.09 7.37
N GLN A 5 -11.26 4.71 6.29
CA GLN A 5 -12.25 4.09 5.41
C GLN A 5 -11.64 2.87 4.73
N ASP A 6 -12.48 1.91 4.34
CA ASP A 6 -12.02 0.67 3.72
C ASP A 6 -11.15 0.93 2.48
N LYS A 7 -11.52 1.92 1.66
CA LYS A 7 -10.71 2.34 0.50
C LYS A 7 -9.35 2.90 0.86
N GLU A 8 -9.23 3.61 1.98
CA GLU A 8 -7.97 4.21 2.42
C GLU A 8 -7.02 3.11 2.90
N GLN A 9 -7.57 2.11 3.58
CA GLN A 9 -6.84 0.91 3.99
C GLN A 9 -6.39 0.08 2.78
N VAL A 10 -7.25 -0.12 1.78
CA VAL A 10 -6.89 -0.79 0.53
C VAL A 10 -5.79 -0.03 -0.22
N LEU A 11 -5.93 1.29 -0.37
CA LEU A 11 -4.91 2.13 -1.00
C LEU A 11 -3.58 2.07 -0.23
N MET A 12 -3.62 2.01 1.10
CA MET A 12 -2.43 1.86 1.94
C MET A 12 -1.71 0.53 1.71
N ALA A 13 -2.43 -0.56 1.45
CA ALA A 13 -1.79 -1.83 1.06
C ALA A 13 -1.00 -1.67 -0.25
N TYR A 14 -1.56 -0.96 -1.23
CA TYR A 14 -0.88 -0.70 -2.51
C TYR A 14 0.25 0.33 -2.40
N TYR A 15 0.12 1.30 -1.49
CA TYR A 15 1.22 2.19 -1.10
C TYR A 15 2.42 1.38 -0.57
N VAL A 16 2.15 0.41 0.32
CA VAL A 16 3.21 -0.44 0.87
C VAL A 16 3.83 -1.34 -0.20
N GLN A 17 3.00 -1.91 -1.07
CA GLN A 17 3.43 -2.71 -2.20
C GLN A 17 4.37 -1.93 -3.15
N TYR A 18 4.10 -0.64 -3.39
CA TYR A 18 4.96 0.24 -4.18
C TYR A 18 6.37 0.36 -3.58
N TYR A 19 6.49 0.72 -2.29
CA TYR A 19 7.80 0.89 -1.65
C TYR A 19 8.54 -0.42 -1.39
N LYS A 20 7.84 -1.56 -1.35
CA LYS A 20 8.46 -2.88 -1.37
C LYS A 20 9.16 -3.16 -2.72
N GLY A 21 8.83 -2.43 -3.78
CA GLY A 21 9.31 -2.72 -5.14
C GLY A 21 8.70 -4.02 -5.69
N ALA A 22 7.44 -4.29 -5.36
CA ALA A 22 6.79 -5.54 -5.72
C ALA A 22 6.51 -5.64 -7.23
N SER A 23 6.65 -6.86 -7.76
CA SER A 23 6.42 -7.19 -9.16
C SER A 23 4.93 -7.25 -9.53
N LEU A 24 4.62 -7.41 -10.82
CA LEU A 24 3.24 -7.67 -11.27
C LEU A 24 2.60 -8.86 -10.56
N ASP A 25 3.36 -9.95 -10.37
CA ASP A 25 2.88 -11.16 -9.70
C ASP A 25 2.50 -10.85 -8.25
N ASP A 26 3.31 -10.04 -7.55
CA ASP A 26 3.02 -9.58 -6.18
C ASP A 26 1.76 -8.69 -6.13
N ILE A 27 1.55 -7.83 -7.14
CA ILE A 27 0.35 -6.99 -7.26
C ILE A 27 -0.91 -7.86 -7.43
N GLN A 28 -0.84 -8.86 -8.32
CA GLN A 28 -1.94 -9.79 -8.56
C GLN A 28 -2.24 -10.63 -7.32
N GLU A 29 -1.21 -11.12 -6.63
CA GLU A 29 -1.36 -11.87 -5.39
C GLU A 29 -2.00 -11.02 -4.29
N LEU A 30 -1.53 -9.79 -4.10
CA LEU A 30 -2.13 -8.86 -3.14
C LEU A 30 -3.59 -8.57 -3.49
N ASN A 31 -3.89 -8.28 -4.75
CA ASN A 31 -5.26 -8.01 -5.22
C ASN A 31 -6.20 -9.18 -4.89
N ARG A 32 -5.77 -10.42 -5.17
CA ARG A 32 -6.55 -11.62 -4.83
C ARG A 32 -6.73 -11.75 -3.31
N ARG A 33 -5.66 -11.60 -2.54
CA ARG A 33 -5.68 -11.74 -1.07
C ARG A 33 -6.63 -10.71 -0.42
N LEU A 34 -6.61 -9.47 -0.89
CA LEU A 34 -7.50 -8.42 -0.40
C LEU A 34 -8.96 -8.71 -0.80
N SER A 35 -9.21 -9.09 -2.05
CA SER A 35 -10.54 -9.46 -2.53
C SER A 35 -11.16 -10.61 -1.73
N GLU A 36 -10.41 -11.69 -1.51
CA GLU A 36 -10.88 -12.85 -0.75
C GLU A 36 -11.06 -12.53 0.74
N GLY A 37 -10.13 -11.76 1.32
CA GLY A 37 -10.13 -11.47 2.75
C GLY A 37 -11.14 -10.41 3.20
N ILE A 38 -11.37 -9.38 2.38
CA ILE A 38 -12.32 -8.29 2.66
C ILE A 38 -13.73 -8.69 2.21
N GLY A 39 -13.82 -9.58 1.22
CA GLY A 39 -15.04 -9.95 0.51
C GLY A 39 -15.13 -9.21 -0.82
N GLU A 40 -15.40 -9.96 -1.89
CA GLU A 40 -15.30 -9.47 -3.28
C GLU A 40 -16.13 -8.22 -3.54
N GLU A 41 -17.35 -8.15 -3.02
CA GLU A 41 -18.26 -7.00 -3.23
C GLU A 41 -17.72 -5.72 -2.58
N LYS A 42 -17.34 -5.82 -1.30
CA LYS A 42 -16.82 -4.68 -0.53
C LYS A 42 -15.46 -4.23 -1.06
N TYR A 43 -14.60 -5.17 -1.44
CA TYR A 43 -13.32 -4.88 -2.05
C TYR A 43 -13.48 -4.20 -3.41
N LYS A 44 -14.40 -4.70 -4.25
CA LYS A 44 -14.69 -4.11 -5.54
C LYS A 44 -15.20 -2.67 -5.42
N GLU A 45 -16.12 -2.42 -4.49
CA GLU A 45 -16.62 -1.06 -4.22
C GLU A 45 -15.48 -0.10 -3.85
N ALA A 46 -14.58 -0.53 -2.96
CA ALA A 46 -13.40 0.25 -2.61
C ALA A 46 -12.47 0.51 -3.81
N MET A 47 -12.22 -0.50 -4.65
CA MET A 47 -11.39 -0.36 -5.85
C MET A 47 -12.03 0.56 -6.90
N ASP A 48 -13.34 0.45 -7.11
CA ASP A 48 -14.09 1.31 -8.03
C ASP A 48 -14.02 2.77 -7.56
N GLU A 49 -14.24 3.05 -6.27
CA GLU A 49 -14.10 4.40 -5.70
C GLU A 49 -12.69 4.97 -5.83
N LEU A 50 -11.65 4.15 -5.61
CA LEU A 50 -10.26 4.57 -5.77
C LEU A 50 -9.92 4.87 -7.23
N LYS A 51 -10.46 4.08 -8.17
CA LYS A 51 -10.26 4.25 -9.60
C LYS A 51 -10.98 5.50 -10.11
N GLU A 52 -12.21 5.74 -9.66
CA GLU A 52 -12.98 6.96 -9.99
C GLU A 52 -12.29 8.23 -9.51
N GLN A 53 -11.61 8.17 -8.36
CA GLN A 53 -10.84 9.28 -7.82
C GLN A 53 -9.43 9.41 -8.43
N GLY A 54 -9.02 8.51 -9.33
CA GLY A 54 -7.69 8.53 -9.95
C GLY A 54 -6.54 8.10 -9.02
N LEU A 55 -6.85 7.53 -7.86
CA LEU A 55 -5.87 7.14 -6.84
C LEU A 55 -5.20 5.79 -7.15
N ILE A 56 -5.85 4.96 -7.97
CA ILE A 56 -5.27 3.72 -8.51
C ILE A 56 -5.43 3.65 -10.03
N HIS A 57 -4.53 2.93 -10.68
CA HIS A 57 -4.64 2.59 -12.10
C HIS A 57 -5.65 1.44 -12.34
N GLY A 58 -5.74 0.51 -11.40
CA GLY A 58 -6.51 -0.72 -11.56
C GLY A 58 -5.70 -1.83 -12.26
N LEU A 59 -6.06 -3.08 -11.98
CA LEU A 59 -5.25 -4.24 -12.37
C LEU A 59 -5.09 -4.37 -13.90
N GLU A 60 -6.15 -4.16 -14.66
CA GLU A 60 -6.13 -4.24 -16.13
C GLU A 60 -5.08 -3.29 -16.73
N THR A 61 -5.03 -2.04 -16.25
CA THR A 61 -4.07 -1.04 -16.75
C THR A 61 -2.63 -1.36 -16.33
N VAL A 62 -2.45 -1.92 -15.14
CA VAL A 62 -1.14 -2.38 -14.66
C VAL A 62 -0.63 -3.54 -15.53
N GLU A 63 -1.49 -4.51 -15.84
CA GLU A 63 -1.16 -5.65 -16.71
C GLU A 63 -0.82 -5.20 -18.14
N GLU A 64 -1.63 -4.32 -18.75
CA GLU A 64 -1.39 -3.79 -20.09
C GLU A 64 -0.03 -3.08 -20.18
N ARG A 65 0.29 -2.21 -19.21
CA ARG A 65 1.57 -1.50 -19.18
C ARG A 65 2.76 -2.43 -18.99
N ASN A 66 2.60 -3.45 -18.15
CA ASN A 66 3.65 -4.43 -17.94
C ASN A 66 3.95 -5.24 -19.22
N GLN A 67 2.91 -5.55 -20.01
CA GLN A 67 3.08 -6.17 -21.35
C GLN A 67 3.87 -5.27 -22.31
N ASP A 68 3.70 -3.95 -22.21
CA ASP A 68 4.48 -2.94 -22.95
C ASP A 68 5.90 -2.74 -22.38
N GLY A 69 6.29 -3.49 -21.36
CA GLY A 69 7.59 -3.41 -20.69
C GLY A 69 7.71 -2.21 -19.74
N VAL A 70 6.59 -1.57 -19.40
CA VAL A 70 6.52 -0.47 -18.46
C VAL A 70 6.09 -1.01 -17.10
N ASP A 71 6.99 -0.98 -16.13
CA ASP A 71 6.63 -1.28 -14.76
C ASP A 71 5.70 -0.17 -14.24
N SER A 72 4.51 -0.56 -13.80
CA SER A 72 3.47 0.37 -13.39
C SER A 72 2.86 -0.12 -12.08
N PRO A 73 2.99 0.65 -10.99
CA PRO A 73 2.37 0.26 -9.73
C PRO A 73 0.85 0.39 -9.78
N MET A 74 0.17 -0.22 -8.81
CA MET A 74 -1.28 -0.11 -8.67
C MET A 74 -1.70 1.30 -8.23
N ALA A 75 -1.02 1.85 -7.23
CA ALA A 75 -1.27 3.22 -6.74
C ALA A 75 -0.70 4.24 -7.73
N THR A 76 -1.45 5.30 -8.01
CA THR A 76 -0.96 6.43 -8.81
C THR A 76 -0.17 7.39 -7.94
N ASN A 77 0.58 8.32 -8.56
CA ASN A 77 1.22 9.41 -7.80
C ASN A 77 0.22 10.19 -6.93
N GLU A 78 -1.02 10.37 -7.41
CA GLU A 78 -2.08 11.02 -6.62
C GLU A 78 -2.51 10.15 -5.44
N GLY A 79 -2.62 8.83 -5.63
CA GLY A 79 -2.85 7.87 -4.56
C GLY A 79 -1.75 7.89 -3.47
N MET A 80 -0.50 7.99 -3.89
CA MET A 80 0.64 8.08 -2.97
C MET A 80 0.58 9.38 -2.15
N LEU A 81 0.29 10.51 -2.80
CA LEU A 81 0.12 11.80 -2.13
C LEU A 81 -1.08 11.79 -1.18
N TYR A 82 -2.19 11.18 -1.57
CA TYR A 82 -3.39 11.06 -0.74
C TYR A 82 -3.07 10.33 0.58
N ILE A 83 -2.34 9.20 0.53
CA ILE A 83 -1.93 8.47 1.74
C ILE A 83 -0.98 9.29 2.60
N ASN A 84 -0.03 10.01 1.99
CA ASN A 84 0.86 10.90 2.73
C ASN A 84 0.08 12.00 3.48
N ASP A 85 -0.93 12.59 2.84
CA ASP A 85 -1.80 13.60 3.44
C ASP A 85 -2.66 13.03 4.56
N VAL A 86 -3.30 11.87 4.34
CA VAL A 86 -4.15 11.19 5.33
C VAL A 86 -3.35 10.81 6.58
N LEU A 87 -2.13 10.32 6.38
CA LEU A 87 -1.25 9.91 7.47
C LEU A 87 -0.41 11.06 8.03
N ASN A 88 -0.53 12.26 7.45
CA ASN A 88 0.32 13.41 7.78
C ASN A 88 1.81 13.03 7.82
N LEU A 89 2.23 12.18 6.87
CA LEU A 89 3.63 11.79 6.70
C LEU A 89 4.34 13.01 6.09
N GLN A 90 5.02 13.78 6.93
CA GLN A 90 5.74 14.96 6.47
C GLN A 90 6.79 14.53 5.44
N SER A 91 6.73 15.16 4.26
CA SER A 91 7.53 14.91 3.05
C SER A 91 9.06 15.02 3.21
N ASP A 92 9.57 15.28 4.41
CA ASP A 92 11.01 15.32 4.70
C ASP A 92 11.64 13.92 4.81
N ALA A 93 10.81 12.86 4.82
CA ALA A 93 11.24 11.48 4.76
C ALA A 93 11.71 11.11 3.33
N VAL A 94 12.99 10.76 3.20
CA VAL A 94 13.57 10.16 1.99
C VAL A 94 12.75 8.92 1.61
N GLU A 95 12.47 8.72 0.32
CA GLU A 95 11.66 7.60 -0.22
C GLU A 95 12.09 6.23 0.38
N ASP A 96 13.39 6.04 0.62
CA ASP A 96 13.99 4.83 1.20
C ASP A 96 13.53 4.48 2.62
N HIS A 97 12.89 5.40 3.34
CA HIS A 97 12.42 5.21 4.71
C HIS A 97 10.90 5.25 4.87
N GLN A 98 10.14 5.39 3.78
CA GLN A 98 8.68 5.61 3.85
C GLN A 98 7.93 4.50 4.59
N LEU A 99 8.36 3.24 4.46
CA LEU A 99 7.79 2.11 5.18
C LEU A 99 8.14 2.12 6.69
N ASP A 100 9.35 2.55 7.06
CA ASP A 100 9.73 2.72 8.47
C ASP A 100 8.87 3.80 9.15
N TYR A 101 8.60 4.89 8.43
CA TYR A 101 7.75 5.99 8.91
C TYR A 101 6.29 5.57 9.00
N LEU A 102 5.77 4.85 8.00
CA LEU A 102 4.43 4.28 8.05
C LEU A 102 4.26 3.36 9.26
N ALA A 103 5.20 2.45 9.48
CA ALA A 103 5.17 1.53 10.62
C ALA A 103 5.15 2.28 11.96
N LYS A 104 6.07 3.22 12.16
CA LYS A 104 6.10 4.07 13.37
C LYS A 104 4.83 4.89 13.52
N HIS A 105 4.29 5.40 12.42
CA HIS A 105 3.04 6.14 12.45
C HIS A 105 1.89 5.22 12.87
N LEU A 106 1.75 4.03 12.31
CA LEU A 106 0.71 3.07 12.71
C LEU A 106 0.83 2.65 14.19
N GLU A 107 2.05 2.52 14.72
CA GLU A 107 2.27 2.22 16.15
C GLU A 107 1.91 3.37 17.09
N THR A 108 2.16 4.61 16.66
CA THR A 108 2.04 5.80 17.53
C THR A 108 0.75 6.58 17.31
N SER A 109 0.18 6.48 16.12
CA SER A 109 -1.13 7.00 15.78
C SER A 109 -2.19 6.10 16.40
N HIS A 110 -3.30 6.69 16.84
CA HIS A 110 -4.47 5.93 17.27
C HIS A 110 -5.33 5.54 16.05
N LEU A 111 -4.68 5.29 14.89
CA LEU A 111 -5.33 4.81 13.67
C LEU A 111 -5.49 3.31 13.79
N GLU A 112 -6.70 2.83 13.55
CA GLU A 112 -7.02 1.41 13.62
C GLU A 112 -7.24 0.88 12.21
N LEU A 113 -6.42 -0.09 11.80
CA LEU A 113 -6.64 -0.88 10.59
C LEU A 113 -7.70 -1.94 10.91
N THR A 114 -8.93 -1.70 10.47
CA THR A 114 -10.08 -2.58 10.72
C THR A 114 -10.15 -3.74 9.71
N LEU A 115 -9.47 -3.61 8.57
CA LEU A 115 -9.34 -4.67 7.57
C LEU A 115 -8.15 -5.57 7.90
N GLU A 116 -8.41 -6.68 8.57
CA GLU A 116 -7.40 -7.71 8.91
C GLU A 116 -6.49 -8.14 7.74
N PRO A 117 -6.98 -8.34 6.49
CA PRO A 117 -6.14 -8.67 5.36
C PRO A 117 -5.12 -7.59 5.00
N VAL A 118 -5.52 -6.31 5.10
CA VAL A 118 -4.65 -5.15 4.87
C VAL A 118 -3.60 -5.08 5.97
N LYS A 119 -4.05 -5.11 7.24
CA LYS A 119 -3.17 -5.06 8.40
C LYS A 119 -2.10 -6.14 8.35
N SER A 120 -2.53 -7.38 8.12
CA SER A 120 -1.63 -8.53 8.04
C SER A 120 -0.61 -8.41 6.91
N TYR A 121 -0.99 -7.79 5.79
CA TYR A 121 -0.06 -7.57 4.67
C TYR A 121 0.98 -6.50 5.03
N ILE A 122 0.55 -5.35 5.53
CA ILE A 122 1.43 -4.25 5.92
C ILE A 122 2.43 -4.72 6.99
N GLU A 123 1.95 -5.39 8.04
CA GLU A 123 2.82 -5.94 9.09
C GLU A 123 3.84 -6.94 8.54
N SER A 124 3.46 -7.79 7.58
CA SER A 124 4.37 -8.74 6.94
C SER A 124 5.48 -8.02 6.17
N VAL A 125 5.11 -7.03 5.35
CA VAL A 125 6.07 -6.29 4.53
C VAL A 125 7.02 -5.47 5.40
N VAL A 126 6.50 -4.78 6.42
CA VAL A 126 7.32 -4.01 7.37
C VAL A 126 8.31 -4.92 8.09
N LYS A 127 7.87 -6.12 8.50
CA LYS A 127 8.73 -7.09 9.17
C LYS A 127 9.79 -7.65 8.23
N GLU A 128 9.43 -8.03 7.01
CA GLU A 128 10.36 -8.48 5.98
C GLU A 128 11.45 -7.43 5.73
N GLN A 129 11.07 -6.16 5.60
CA GLN A 129 12.03 -5.07 5.40
C GLN A 129 12.95 -4.84 6.60
N ALA A 130 12.44 -5.01 7.83
CA ALA A 130 13.25 -4.93 9.04
C ALA A 130 14.26 -6.10 9.12
N ASP A 131 13.85 -7.29 8.71
CA ASP A 131 14.69 -8.49 8.66
C ASP A 131 15.72 -8.43 7.51
N GLU A 132 15.39 -7.77 6.40
CA GLU A 132 16.30 -7.47 5.26
C GLU A 132 17.32 -6.36 5.55
N LYS A 133 17.25 -5.72 6.73
CA LYS A 133 18.34 -4.86 7.26
C LYS A 133 19.31 -5.62 8.20
N PRO A 134 20.06 -6.68 7.79
CA PRO A 134 21.19 -7.14 8.58
C PRO A 134 22.47 -6.42 8.11
N ASN A 135 23.09 -5.66 9.02
CA ASN A 135 24.42 -5.02 8.93
C ASN A 135 24.55 -3.78 8.03
N ASP A 136 23.99 -2.65 8.46
CA ASP A 136 24.79 -1.42 8.35
C ASP A 136 25.81 -1.42 9.48
N ASN A 137 26.98 -2.01 9.19
CA ASN A 137 28.22 -1.66 9.88
C ASN A 137 28.44 -0.16 9.64
N THR A 138 27.83 0.66 10.48
CA THR A 138 28.27 2.05 10.63
C THR A 138 29.59 1.99 11.41
N PRO A 139 30.71 2.47 10.84
CA PRO A 139 32.04 2.38 11.44
C PRO A 139 32.20 3.17 12.74
#